data_AF-A0A417GIR4-F1
#
_entry.id   AF-A0A417GIR4-F1
#
_cell.length_a   1.000
_cell.length_b   1.000
_cell.length_c   1.000
_cell.angle_alpha   90.00
_cell.angle_beta   90.00
_cell.angle_gamma   90.00
#
_symmetry.space_group_name_H-M   'P 1'
#
loop_
_entity.id
_entity.type
_entity.pdbx_description
1 polymer ?
#
loop_
_entity_poly.entity_id
_entity_poly.type
_entity_poly.pdbx_seq_one_letter_code
_entity_poly.pdbx_strand_id
1 'polypeptide(L)' 'MKGAALMKCPKCGKDMKSGYLQTTKIVAFNKRKHKISLNPECEDDVMIARKAFTGTDFPGFICKECGLILFDYKNDTFRL' A
#
# COMPACT_ATOMS: atom_id res chain seq x y z
N MET A 1 9.68 27.13 5.77
CA MET A 1 9.40 25.74 5.39
C MET A 1 8.56 25.12 6.50
N LYS A 2 7.28 24.80 6.25
CA LYS A 2 6.45 24.10 7.25
C LYS A 2 7.05 22.70 7.43
N GLY A 3 7.44 22.36 8.65
CA GLY A 3 8.11 21.10 8.96
C GLY A 3 7.30 19.93 8.45
N ALA A 4 7.89 19.12 7.57
CA ALA A 4 7.30 17.84 7.20
C ALA A 4 7.13 17.04 8.50
N ALA A 5 5.88 16.76 8.89
CA ALA A 5 5.62 15.90 10.02
C ALA A 5 6.36 14.58 9.79
N LEU A 6 7.35 14.28 10.64
CA LEU A 6 8.11 13.06 10.58
C LEU A 6 7.18 11.90 10.93
N MET A 7 6.77 11.11 9.93
CA MET A 7 5.99 9.92 10.16
C MET A 7 6.85 8.89 10.90
N LYS A 8 6.44 8.51 12.11
CA LYS A 8 7.10 7.46 12.91
C LYS A 8 6.50 6.10 12.58
N CYS A 9 7.34 5.08 12.50
CA CYS A 9 6.93 3.71 12.27
C CYS A 9 6.15 3.18 13.48
N PRO A 10 4.89 2.74 13.32
CA PRO A 10 4.11 2.23 14.45
C PRO A 10 4.62 0.90 15.00
N LYS A 11 5.46 0.18 14.25
CA LYS A 11 6.07 -1.10 14.70
C LYS A 11 7.33 -0.91 15.54
N CYS A 12 8.19 0.07 15.22
CA CYS A 12 9.51 0.21 15.87
C CYS A 12 9.88 1.64 16.31
N GLY A 13 9.00 2.63 16.09
CA GLY A 13 9.20 4.02 16.50
C GLY A 13 10.23 4.82 15.68
N LYS A 14 10.92 4.20 14.72
CA LYS A 14 11.91 4.87 13.85
C LYS A 14 11.26 5.73 12.78
N ASP A 15 12.00 6.70 12.25
CA ASP A 15 11.53 7.56 11.15
C ASP A 15 11.25 6.75 9.88
N MET A 16 10.18 7.13 9.18
CA MET A 16 9.81 6.56 7.89
C MET A 16 10.15 7.53 6.76
N LYS A 17 10.52 6.98 5.59
CA LYS A 17 10.78 7.76 4.38
C LYS A 17 9.54 7.79 3.51
N SER A 18 9.15 8.97 3.03
CA SER A 18 8.07 9.12 2.04
C SER A 18 8.47 8.57 0.68
N GLY A 19 7.50 8.09 -0.09
CA GLY A 19 7.68 7.60 -1.45
C GLY A 19 6.36 7.11 -2.04
N TYR A 20 6.46 6.17 -2.99
CA TYR A 20 5.30 5.57 -3.65
C TYR A 20 5.40 4.05 -3.60
N LEU A 21 4.29 3.39 -3.26
CA LEU A 21 4.10 1.97 -3.55
C LEU A 21 3.61 1.85 -4.98
N GLN A 22 4.44 1.27 -5.85
CA GLN A 22 4.10 1.09 -7.27
C GLN A 22 3.70 -0.35 -7.53
N THR A 23 2.54 -0.55 -8.14
CA THR A 23 1.98 -1.88 -8.38
C THR A 23 1.60 -2.09 -9.84
N THR A 24 1.19 -3.31 -10.18
CA THR A 24 0.74 -3.66 -11.53
C THR A 24 -0.79 -3.83 -11.56
N LYS A 25 -1.29 -4.99 -11.98
CA LYS A 25 -2.69 -5.15 -12.41
C LYS A 25 -3.67 -5.34 -11.26
N ILE A 26 -3.32 -6.17 -10.27
CA ILE A 26 -4.21 -6.51 -9.15
C ILE A 26 -3.45 -6.34 -7.86
N VAL A 27 -4.06 -5.62 -6.93
CA VAL A 27 -3.63 -5.48 -5.55
C VAL A 27 -4.82 -5.83 -4.67
N ALA A 28 -4.62 -6.75 -3.74
CA ALA A 28 -5.64 -7.18 -2.81
C ALA A 28 -5.04 -7.39 -1.43
N PHE A 29 -5.81 -7.05 -0.40
CA PHE A 29 -5.55 -7.46 0.97
C PHE A 29 -6.57 -8.53 1.31
N ASN A 30 -6.12 -9.77 1.47
CA ASN A 30 -7.00 -10.88 1.81
C ASN A 30 -6.65 -11.41 3.19
N LYS A 31 -7.66 -11.76 3.99
CA LYS A 31 -7.50 -12.33 5.33
C LYS A 31 -6.66 -13.61 5.29
N ARG A 32 -6.72 -14.34 4.19
CA ARG A 32 -5.95 -15.58 3.96
C ARG A 32 -5.26 -15.53 2.60
N LYS A 33 -4.17 -16.30 2.46
CA LYS A 33 -3.49 -16.44 1.17
C LYS A 33 -4.34 -17.27 0.22
N HIS A 34 -4.93 -16.62 -0.79
CA HIS A 34 -5.62 -17.33 -1.86
C HIS A 34 -4.59 -17.89 -2.86
N LYS A 35 -4.80 -19.10 -3.36
CA LYS A 35 -3.86 -19.79 -4.27
C LYS A 35 -4.24 -19.69 -5.75
N ILE A 36 -5.51 -19.39 -6.04
CA ILE A 36 -6.07 -19.46 -7.40
C ILE A 36 -6.54 -18.09 -7.88
N SER A 37 -7.28 -17.35 -7.04
CA SER A 37 -7.86 -16.05 -7.38
C SER A 37 -7.61 -15.05 -6.26
N LEU A 38 -7.37 -13.78 -6.61
CA LEU A 38 -7.29 -12.69 -5.63
C LEU A 38 -8.66 -12.04 -5.36
N ASN A 39 -9.76 -12.58 -5.91
CA ASN A 39 -11.10 -12.10 -5.61
C ASN A 39 -11.41 -12.24 -4.11
N PRO A 40 -12.21 -11.31 -3.53
CA PRO A 40 -12.71 -11.45 -2.18
C PRO A 40 -13.50 -12.75 -1.99
N GLU A 41 -13.22 -13.47 -0.90
CA GLU A 41 -13.93 -14.67 -0.45
C GLU A 41 -14.67 -14.42 0.88
N CYS A 42 -14.31 -13.37 1.62
CA CYS A 42 -14.99 -12.96 2.86
C CYS A 42 -15.04 -11.44 3.04
N GLU A 43 -15.78 -10.98 4.06
CA GLU A 43 -15.99 -9.55 4.34
C GLU A 43 -14.71 -8.77 4.71
N ASP A 44 -13.69 -9.47 5.20
CA ASP A 44 -12.38 -8.89 5.55
C ASP A 44 -11.45 -8.73 4.35
N ASP A 45 -11.80 -9.28 3.19
CA ASP A 45 -11.01 -9.15 1.97
C ASP A 45 -11.31 -7.83 1.26
N VAL A 46 -10.25 -7.13 0.87
CA VAL A 46 -10.34 -5.82 0.21
C VAL A 46 -9.64 -5.87 -1.13
N MET A 47 -10.41 -5.68 -2.20
CA MET A 47 -9.88 -5.41 -3.53
C MET A 47 -9.37 -3.97 -3.58
N ILE A 48 -8.06 -3.78 -3.40
CA ILE A 48 -7.42 -2.46 -3.37
C ILE A 48 -7.40 -1.84 -4.76
N ALA A 49 -6.95 -2.61 -5.76
CA ALA A 49 -6.89 -2.14 -7.14
C ALA A 49 -7.09 -3.29 -8.12
N ARG A 50 -7.82 -3.02 -9.20
CA ARG A 50 -7.96 -3.91 -10.34
C ARG A 50 -7.97 -3.09 -11.63
N LYS A 51 -6.88 -3.15 -12.37
CA LYS A 51 -6.72 -2.48 -13.67
C LYS A 51 -6.34 -3.52 -14.72
N ALA A 52 -6.91 -3.38 -15.92
CA ALA A 52 -6.66 -4.31 -17.02
C ALA A 52 -5.28 -4.09 -17.67
N PHE A 53 -4.85 -2.83 -17.78
CA PHE A 53 -3.69 -2.42 -18.60
C PHE A 53 -2.63 -1.59 -17.87
N THR A 54 -3.01 -0.87 -16.81
CA THR A 54 -2.11 0.04 -16.07
C THR A 54 -1.82 -0.45 -14.66
N GLY A 55 -0.76 0.10 -14.05
CA GLY A 55 -0.51 0.00 -12.62
C GLY A 55 -1.42 0.91 -11.79
N THR A 56 -1.43 0.71 -10.48
CA THR A 56 -1.96 1.67 -9.51
C THR A 56 -0.86 2.02 -8.52
N ASP A 57 -0.57 3.30 -8.35
CA ASP A 57 0.49 3.77 -7.47
C ASP A 57 -0.13 4.47 -6.25
N PHE A 58 0.45 4.28 -5.07
CA PHE A 58 -0.05 4.88 -3.82
C PHE A 58 1.06 5.69 -3.16
N PRO A 59 0.82 6.95 -2.79
CA PRO A 59 1.71 7.67 -1.87
C PRO A 59 1.81 6.90 -0.55
N GLY A 60 3.01 6.83 0.02
CA GLY A 60 3.21 6.08 1.25
C GLY A 60 4.53 6.37 1.94
N PHE A 61 4.75 5.62 3.01
CA PHE A 61 5.93 5.70 3.86
C PHE A 61 6.52 4.31 4.05
N ILE A 62 7.85 4.19 3.99
CA ILE A 62 8.57 2.96 4.27
C ILE A 62 9.50 3.13 5.47
N CYS A 63 9.39 2.21 6.42
CA CYS A 63 10.38 2.03 7.47
C CYS A 63 11.45 1.05 6.98
N LYS A 64 12.63 1.56 6.62
CA LYS A 64 13.74 0.70 6.15
C LYS A 64 14.40 -0.13 7.25
N GLU A 65 14.14 0.19 8.52
CA GLU A 65 14.68 -0.54 9.67
C GLU A 65 13.93 -1.87 9.92
N CYS A 66 12.59 -1.86 9.83
CA CYS A 66 11.78 -3.05 10.14
C CYS A 66 10.94 -3.57 8.98
N GLY A 67 11.02 -2.93 7.80
CA GLY A 67 10.32 -3.32 6.58
C GLY A 67 8.83 -2.98 6.52
N LEU A 68 8.29 -2.23 7.48
CA LEU A 68 6.86 -1.84 7.44
C LEU A 68 6.63 -0.75 6.39
N ILE A 69 5.60 -0.91 5.57
CA ILE A 69 5.12 0.10 4.63
C ILE A 69 3.73 0.54 5.09
N LEU A 70 3.47 1.85 5.07
CA LEU A 70 2.16 2.46 5.30
C LEU A 70 1.74 3.23 4.06
N PHE A 71 0.51 3.02 3.61
CA PHE A 71 -0.10 3.76 2.50
C PHE A 71 -1.61 3.78 2.70
N ASP A 72 -2.28 4.83 2.22
CA ASP A 72 -3.74 4.90 2.19
C ASP A 72 -4.21 4.34 0.85
N TYR A 73 -4.82 3.16 0.89
CA TYR A 73 -5.26 2.46 -0.31
C TYR A 73 -6.46 3.13 -1.01
N LYS A 74 -7.12 4.12 -0.37
CA LYS A 74 -8.19 4.92 -0.98
C LYS A 74 -7.67 6.17 -1.70
N ASN A 75 -6.38 6.46 -1.59
CA ASN A 75 -5.73 7.60 -2.22
C ASN A 75 -4.77 7.11 -3.33
N ASP A 76 -5.34 6.51 -4.37
CA ASP A 76 -4.56 6.07 -5.51
C ASP A 76 -4.16 7.23 -6.42
N THR A 77 -3.06 7.02 -7.13
CA THR A 77 -2.57 7.91 -8.18
C THR A 77 -2.47 7.12 -9.47
N PHE A 78 -2.92 7.75 -10.57
CA PHE A 78 -2.75 7.17 -11.89
C PHE A 78 -1.33 7.38 -12.37
N ARG A 79 -0.75 6.32 -12.94
CA ARG A 79 0.45 6.43 -13.75
C ARG A 79 0.02 6.95 -15.13
N LEU A 80 0.36 8.21 -15.42
CA LEU A 80 0.23 8.78 -16.77
C LEU A 80 1.15 8.05 -17.76
#